data_AF-Q55E16-F1
#
_entry.id   AF-Q55E16-F1
#
_cell.length_a   1.000
_cell.length_b   1.000
_cell.length_c   1.000
_cell.angle_alpha   90.00
_cell.angle_beta   90.00
_cell.angle_gamma   90.00
#
_symmetry.space_group_name_H-M   'P 1'
#
loop_
_entity.id
_entity.type
_entity.pdbx_description
1 polymer ?
#
loop_
_entity_poly.entity_id
_entity_poly.type
_entity_poly.pdbx_seq_one_letter_code
_entity_poly.pdbx_strand_id
1 'polypeptide(L)'
;MVVQLTLVGVAAAVGIAAGVVTIGTTLVDKIKGFLPNNEADRKEVKYLSFKDDQPTNGFRLILVNESTGWNKAVRIYTNPGGSDYQEVKAGDSTGTVCKGNMHLKYDTKRVNFPTDKDYITLNLMKPGAFGIYSTVDEIRIYKDKFADYDGTTFVVYWQNDTSGYFNNINNWVSPADM
;
A
#
# COMPACT_ATOMS: atom_id res chain seq x y z
N MET A 1 14.50 27.85 5.62
CA MET A 1 14.05 27.68 4.24
C MET A 1 13.19 26.43 4.21
N VAL A 2 11.86 26.57 4.14
CA VAL A 2 10.93 25.44 4.04
C VAL A 2 10.88 25.05 2.55
N VAL A 3 11.27 23.82 2.22
CA VAL A 3 11.14 23.30 0.85
C VAL A 3 9.68 22.94 0.64
N GLN A 4 8.93 23.82 -0.03
CA GLN A 4 7.61 23.47 -0.57
C GLN A 4 7.81 22.45 -1.70
N LEU A 5 7.19 21.28 -1.56
CA LEU A 5 7.15 20.26 -2.61
C LEU A 5 6.18 20.74 -3.70
N THR A 6 6.71 21.35 -4.76
CA THR A 6 5.93 21.75 -5.92
C THR A 6 5.55 20.50 -6.71
N LEU A 7 4.26 20.14 -6.71
CA LEU A 7 3.70 19.16 -7.63
C LEU A 7 3.85 19.70 -9.07
N VAL A 8 4.83 19.19 -9.81
CA VAL A 8 4.96 19.47 -11.25
C VAL A 8 4.22 18.36 -11.98
N GLY A 9 3.19 18.78 -12.73
CA GLY A 9 2.04 17.94 -13.05
C GLY A 9 2.22 16.83 -14.08
N VAL A 10 1.26 15.91 -14.04
CA VAL A 10 0.59 15.36 -15.21
C VAL A 10 -0.91 15.38 -14.89
N ALA A 11 -1.59 16.42 -15.36
CA ALA A 11 -2.99 16.72 -15.08
C ALA A 11 -3.99 15.90 -15.92
N ALA A 12 -3.77 14.59 -16.15
CA ALA A 12 -4.67 13.83 -17.04
C ALA A 12 -4.89 12.34 -16.77
N ALA A 13 -4.45 11.73 -15.66
CA ALA A 13 -4.76 10.32 -15.40
C ALA A 13 -5.07 9.94 -13.94
N VAL A 14 -5.16 10.91 -13.04
CA VAL A 14 -5.68 10.65 -11.68
C VAL A 14 -6.83 11.62 -11.47
N GLY A 15 -8.04 11.18 -11.80
CA GLY A 15 -9.28 11.89 -11.48
C GLY A 15 -9.51 11.88 -9.98
N ILE A 16 -8.66 12.59 -9.22
CA ILE A 16 -8.78 12.74 -7.78
C ILE A 16 -9.54 14.03 -7.54
N ALA A 17 -10.81 13.90 -7.14
CA ALA A 17 -11.54 14.98 -6.52
C ALA A 17 -10.79 15.41 -5.24
N ALA A 18 -10.16 16.58 -5.28
CA ALA A 18 -9.78 17.41 -4.13
C ALA A 18 -8.93 16.78 -2.97
N GLY A 19 -8.23 15.67 -3.18
CA GLY A 19 -7.33 15.09 -2.18
C GLY A 19 -5.88 15.55 -2.33
N VAL A 20 -5.24 15.97 -1.24
CA VAL A 20 -3.78 16.17 -1.19
C VAL A 20 -3.09 14.84 -1.50
N VAL A 21 -2.44 14.77 -2.65
CA VAL A 21 -1.67 13.59 -3.07
C VAL A 21 -0.31 13.65 -2.38
N THR A 22 -0.09 12.79 -1.39
CA THR A 22 1.26 12.61 -0.84
C THR A 22 1.95 11.50 -1.61
N ILE A 23 2.69 11.87 -2.66
CA ILE A 23 3.60 10.97 -3.38
C ILE A 23 4.91 10.99 -2.61
N GLY A 24 5.14 9.97 -1.79
CA GLY A 24 6.38 9.84 -1.04
C GLY A 24 6.90 8.41 -1.11
N THR A 25 8.21 8.26 -1.19
CA THR A 25 8.87 7.01 -0.76
C THR A 25 8.83 6.83 0.77
N THR A 26 8.33 7.84 1.50
CA THR A 26 8.51 8.02 2.95
C THR A 26 7.23 8.52 3.63
N LEU A 27 6.07 7.90 3.41
CA LEU A 27 4.82 8.40 4.01
C LEU A 27 4.71 8.19 5.52
N VAL A 28 5.64 7.47 6.14
CA VAL A 28 5.64 7.28 7.59
C VAL A 28 7.07 7.49 8.02
N ASP A 29 7.32 8.49 8.87
CA ASP A 29 8.47 8.48 9.78
C ASP A 29 8.66 7.03 10.21
N LYS A 30 9.76 6.39 9.76
CA LYS A 30 9.98 4.95 9.89
C LYS A 30 9.65 4.51 11.32
N ILE A 31 8.43 4.02 11.54
CA ILE A 31 8.06 3.32 12.74
C ILE A 31 8.91 2.06 12.66
N LYS A 32 9.93 2.00 13.51
CA LYS A 32 10.93 0.93 13.57
C LYS A 32 10.24 -0.39 13.92
N GLY A 33 9.64 -1.04 12.94
CA GLY A 33 9.36 -2.48 12.99
C GLY A 33 10.68 -3.24 13.04
N PHE A 34 10.67 -4.40 13.71
CA PHE A 34 11.80 -5.33 13.77
C PHE A 34 11.90 -6.02 12.41
N LEU A 35 13.01 -5.85 11.68
CA LEU A 35 13.06 -6.19 10.26
C LEU A 35 14.08 -7.28 9.96
N PRO A 36 13.78 -8.23 9.07
CA PRO A 36 14.79 -8.86 8.24
C PRO A 36 15.45 -7.79 7.35
N ASN A 37 16.77 -7.80 7.32
CA ASN A 37 17.60 -6.76 6.70
C ASN A 37 17.69 -6.88 5.17
N ASN A 38 16.57 -7.12 4.46
CA ASN A 38 16.58 -7.16 2.99
C ASN A 38 16.16 -5.80 2.41
N GLU A 39 17.12 -4.86 2.38
CA GLU A 39 16.90 -3.51 1.83
C GLU A 39 16.48 -3.53 0.35
N ALA A 40 16.88 -4.55 -0.40
CA ALA A 40 16.54 -4.68 -1.82
C ALA A 40 15.05 -4.86 -2.04
N ASP A 41 14.41 -5.80 -1.31
CA ASP A 41 12.97 -6.06 -1.44
C ASP A 41 12.12 -4.83 -1.07
N ARG A 42 12.62 -3.95 -0.19
CA ARG A 42 11.88 -2.71 0.16
C ARG A 42 11.90 -1.66 -0.94
N LYS A 43 12.93 -1.66 -1.79
CA LYS A 43 13.03 -0.72 -2.91
C LYS A 43 11.98 -1.02 -3.99
N GLU A 44 11.45 -2.25 -3.99
CA GLU A 44 10.36 -2.72 -4.85
C GLU A 44 9.00 -2.11 -4.49
N VAL A 45 8.83 -1.46 -3.33
CA VAL A 45 7.51 -0.98 -2.87
C VAL A 45 7.41 0.55 -2.94
N LYS A 46 6.32 1.05 -3.53
CA LYS A 46 5.92 2.46 -3.52
C LYS A 46 4.58 2.63 -2.86
N TYR A 47 4.39 3.78 -2.21
CA TYR A 47 3.18 4.10 -1.49
C TYR A 47 2.54 5.36 -2.04
N LEU A 48 1.21 5.35 -2.08
CA LEU A 48 0.40 6.51 -2.34
C LEU A 48 -0.69 6.56 -1.27
N SER A 49 -0.86 7.70 -0.62
CA SER A 49 -2.04 7.97 0.18
C SER A 49 -2.71 9.26 -0.26
N PHE A 50 -4.03 9.25 -0.20
CA PHE A 50 -4.86 10.42 -0.48
C PHE A 50 -6.17 10.28 0.29
N LYS A 51 -6.80 11.42 0.59
CA LYS A 51 -8.17 11.46 1.07
C LYS A 51 -9.11 11.34 -0.12
N ASP A 52 -10.10 10.48 0.01
CA ASP A 52 -11.24 10.34 -0.88
C ASP A 52 -12.50 10.16 -0.02
N ASP A 53 -13.67 10.03 -0.63
CA ASP A 53 -14.95 9.87 0.09
C ASP A 53 -15.08 8.49 0.79
N GLN A 54 -13.98 7.94 1.34
CA GLN A 54 -14.02 6.76 2.19
C GLN A 54 -14.82 7.06 3.48
N PRO A 55 -15.60 6.08 3.97
CA PRO A 55 -16.21 6.17 5.29
C PRO A 55 -15.15 6.41 6.37
N THR A 56 -15.47 7.24 7.36
CA THR A 56 -14.65 7.47 8.56
C THR A 56 -14.53 6.19 9.41
N ASN A 57 -13.77 6.27 10.51
CA ASN A 57 -13.36 5.16 11.36
C ASN A 57 -12.47 4.12 10.66
N GLY A 58 -11.58 4.56 9.75
CA GLY A 58 -10.56 3.72 9.11
C GLY A 58 -10.13 4.21 7.73
N PHE A 59 -9.43 3.35 7.00
CA PHE A 59 -8.95 3.61 5.65
C PHE A 59 -9.26 2.44 4.69
N ARG A 60 -9.10 2.68 3.39
CA ARG A 60 -9.08 1.65 2.35
C ARG A 60 -7.64 1.30 2.01
N LEU A 61 -7.30 0.01 2.05
CA LEU A 61 -6.03 -0.52 1.55
C LEU A 61 -6.24 -1.06 0.13
N ILE A 62 -5.30 -0.76 -0.75
CA ILE A 62 -5.21 -1.33 -2.10
C ILE A 62 -3.79 -1.85 -2.28
N LEU A 63 -3.65 -3.11 -2.67
CA LEU A 63 -2.38 -3.66 -3.16
C LEU A 63 -2.44 -3.73 -4.68
N VAL A 64 -1.43 -3.19 -5.36
CA VAL A 64 -1.26 -3.24 -6.82
C VAL A 64 0.05 -3.94 -7.13
N ASN A 65 0.02 -4.93 -8.02
CA ASN A 65 1.18 -5.69 -8.46
C ASN A 65 1.06 -5.97 -9.96
N GLU A 66 2.17 -6.30 -10.61
CA GLU A 66 2.19 -6.74 -12.00
C GLU A 66 1.44 -8.06 -12.16
N SER A 67 0.61 -8.16 -13.20
CA SER A 67 -0.26 -9.31 -13.50
C SER A 67 0.50 -10.62 -13.70
N THR A 68 1.78 -10.55 -14.10
CA THR A 68 2.68 -11.70 -14.29
C THR A 68 3.68 -11.85 -13.16
N GLY A 69 3.66 -10.95 -12.17
CA GLY A 69 4.60 -10.97 -11.06
C GLY A 69 4.23 -12.01 -10.01
N TRP A 70 5.21 -12.45 -9.23
CA TRP A 70 4.94 -13.35 -8.09
C TRP A 70 3.89 -12.72 -7.19
N ASN A 71 2.86 -13.48 -6.81
CA ASN A 71 1.84 -13.08 -5.84
C ASN A 71 2.45 -12.34 -4.65
N LYS A 72 1.91 -11.17 -4.33
CA LYS A 72 2.24 -10.39 -3.14
C LYS A 72 1.01 -10.32 -2.25
N ALA A 73 1.23 -10.14 -0.95
CA ALA A 73 0.13 -9.94 -0.02
C ALA A 73 0.44 -8.85 1.00
N VAL A 74 -0.59 -8.16 1.47
CA VAL A 74 -0.49 -7.35 2.69
C VAL A 74 -1.43 -7.95 3.71
N ARG A 75 -0.87 -8.44 4.82
CA ARG A 75 -1.64 -8.96 5.96
C ARG A 75 -1.88 -7.85 6.96
N ILE A 76 -3.14 -7.66 7.32
CA ILE A 76 -3.63 -6.61 8.21
C ILE A 76 -4.01 -7.26 9.54
N TYR A 77 -3.26 -6.94 10.58
CA TYR A 77 -3.54 -7.36 11.95
C TYR A 77 -4.17 -6.20 12.71
N THR A 78 -5.47 -6.28 12.95
CA THR A 78 -6.19 -5.33 13.80
C THR A 78 -6.13 -5.69 15.28
N ASN A 79 -5.68 -6.91 15.61
CA ASN A 79 -5.32 -7.33 16.96
C ASN A 79 -3.84 -7.71 17.00
N PRO A 80 -2.94 -6.77 17.36
CA PRO A 80 -1.51 -7.06 17.36
C PRO A 80 -1.13 -8.24 18.26
N GLY A 81 -0.24 -9.10 17.76
CA GLY A 81 0.15 -10.35 18.43
C GLY A 81 -0.86 -11.50 18.29
N GLY A 82 -2.03 -11.27 17.71
CA GLY A 82 -2.98 -12.32 17.35
C GLY A 82 -2.59 -13.08 16.07
N SER A 83 -3.19 -14.26 15.87
CA SER A 83 -3.05 -15.05 14.65
C SER A 83 -3.99 -14.60 13.53
N ASP A 84 -5.06 -13.89 13.86
CA ASP A 84 -6.10 -13.53 12.92
C ASP A 84 -5.71 -12.27 12.14
N TYR A 85 -5.78 -12.38 10.81
CA TYR A 85 -5.49 -11.28 9.90
C TYR A 85 -6.52 -11.21 8.79
N GLN A 86 -6.72 -10.01 8.28
CA GLN A 86 -7.29 -9.79 6.95
C GLN A 86 -6.14 -9.70 5.95
N GLU A 87 -6.43 -9.93 4.66
CA GLU A 87 -5.39 -9.94 3.64
C GLU A 87 -5.91 -9.34 2.35
N VAL A 88 -5.02 -8.63 1.64
CA VAL A 88 -5.17 -8.31 0.22
C VAL A 88 -4.05 -8.99 -0.56
N LYS A 89 -4.36 -9.52 -1.75
CA LYS A 89 -3.43 -10.30 -2.58
C LYS A 89 -3.52 -9.93 -4.06
N ALA A 90 -2.37 -9.68 -4.70
CA ALA A 90 -2.31 -9.40 -6.13
C ALA A 90 -1.06 -10.03 -6.79
N GLY A 91 -1.21 -10.53 -8.01
CA GLY A 91 -0.11 -11.06 -8.84
C GLY A 91 -0.57 -12.08 -9.87
N ASP A 92 0.33 -12.97 -10.26
CA ASP A 92 0.13 -14.01 -11.29
C ASP A 92 -1.21 -14.74 -11.16
N SER A 93 -1.56 -15.18 -9.96
CA SER A 93 -2.73 -16.03 -9.71
C SER A 93 -3.73 -15.44 -8.70
N THR A 94 -3.54 -14.18 -8.26
CA THR A 94 -4.42 -13.51 -7.30
C THR A 94 -4.74 -12.07 -7.70
N GLY A 95 -5.84 -11.53 -7.17
CA GLY A 95 -6.31 -10.17 -7.47
C GLY A 95 -7.13 -10.06 -8.76
N THR A 96 -7.59 -8.84 -9.03
CA THR A 96 -8.44 -8.45 -10.16
C THR A 96 -7.63 -7.61 -11.14
N VAL A 97 -7.79 -7.83 -12.45
CA VAL A 97 -7.07 -7.05 -13.48
C VAL A 97 -7.57 -5.60 -13.47
N CYS A 98 -6.65 -4.64 -13.42
CA CYS A 98 -6.96 -3.21 -13.50
C CYS A 98 -7.50 -2.87 -14.90
N LYS A 99 -8.58 -2.09 -14.97
CA LYS A 99 -9.14 -1.62 -16.25
C LYS A 99 -8.23 -0.61 -16.94
N GLY A 100 -7.60 0.28 -16.18
CA GLY A 100 -6.71 1.32 -16.72
C GLY A 100 -5.36 0.80 -17.23
N ASN A 101 -4.92 -0.36 -16.76
CA ASN A 101 -3.68 -1.00 -17.19
C ASN A 101 -3.74 -2.52 -16.95
N MET A 102 -3.99 -3.30 -18.01
CA MET A 102 -4.14 -4.76 -17.90
C MET A 102 -2.85 -5.49 -17.48
N HIS A 103 -1.70 -4.81 -17.54
CA HIS A 103 -0.43 -5.34 -16.99
C HIS A 103 -0.44 -5.39 -15.46
N LEU A 104 -1.44 -4.79 -14.81
CA LEU A 104 -1.55 -4.73 -13.36
C LEU A 104 -2.79 -5.46 -12.85
N LYS A 105 -2.65 -6.04 -11.67
CA LYS A 105 -3.74 -6.54 -10.86
C LYS A 105 -3.74 -5.85 -9.51
N TYR A 106 -4.92 -5.79 -8.91
CA TYR A 106 -5.09 -5.23 -7.58
C TYR A 106 -6.02 -6.07 -6.72
N ASP A 107 -5.95 -5.83 -5.43
CA ASP A 107 -6.95 -6.27 -4.46
C ASP A 107 -7.12 -5.19 -3.40
N THR A 108 -8.31 -5.10 -2.82
CA THR A 108 -8.69 -4.01 -1.93
C THR A 108 -9.46 -4.48 -0.72
N LYS A 109 -9.21 -3.81 0.41
CA LYS A 109 -9.92 -4.06 1.66
C LYS A 109 -10.11 -2.77 2.42
N ARG A 110 -11.31 -2.59 2.96
CA ARG A 110 -11.58 -1.56 3.99
C ARG A 110 -11.08 -2.07 5.34
N VAL A 111 -10.26 -1.27 6.02
CA VAL A 111 -9.69 -1.58 7.34
C VAL A 111 -10.24 -0.61 8.38
N ASN A 112 -11.12 -1.10 9.24
CA ASN A 112 -11.66 -0.30 10.33
C ASN A 112 -10.62 -0.14 11.44
N PHE A 113 -10.52 1.06 12.04
CA PHE A 113 -9.66 1.25 13.18
C PHE A 113 -10.23 0.52 14.42
N PRO A 114 -9.41 -0.26 15.14
CA PRO A 114 -9.83 -0.82 16.42
C PRO A 114 -9.93 0.28 17.48
N THR A 115 -10.95 0.21 18.34
CA THR A 115 -11.16 1.21 19.40
C THR A 115 -10.28 0.97 20.64
N ASP A 116 -9.93 -0.28 20.90
CA ASP A 116 -9.29 -0.78 22.12
C ASP A 116 -7.83 -1.25 21.91
N LYS A 117 -7.23 -0.95 20.77
CA LYS A 117 -5.85 -1.38 20.43
C LYS A 117 -4.93 -0.20 20.19
N ASP A 118 -3.66 -0.36 20.56
CA ASP A 118 -2.66 0.70 20.46
C ASP A 118 -2.13 0.91 19.04
N TYR A 119 -2.24 -0.09 18.18
CA TYR A 119 -1.83 -0.02 16.79
C TYR A 119 -2.50 -1.10 15.95
N ILE A 120 -2.40 -0.93 14.63
CA ILE A 120 -2.61 -1.99 13.64
C ILE A 120 -1.28 -2.28 12.93
N THR A 121 -1.13 -3.51 12.43
CA THR A 121 0.07 -3.91 11.69
C THR A 121 -0.30 -4.28 10.25
N LEU A 122 0.46 -3.76 9.29
CA LEU A 122 0.47 -4.17 7.89
C LEU A 122 1.78 -4.90 7.61
N ASN A 123 1.70 -6.21 7.42
CA ASN A 123 2.84 -7.02 7.02
C ASN A 123 2.85 -7.16 5.51
N LEU A 124 3.92 -6.68 4.88
CA LEU A 124 4.17 -6.88 3.47
C LEU A 124 4.78 -8.27 3.29
N MET A 125 4.06 -9.14 2.59
CA MET A 125 4.42 -10.54 2.43
C MET A 125 4.76 -10.86 0.96
N LYS A 126 5.88 -11.55 0.75
CA LYS A 126 6.28 -12.13 -0.54
C LYS A 126 6.47 -13.65 -0.34
N PRO A 127 6.08 -14.50 -1.29
CA PRO A 127 6.44 -15.91 -1.27
C PRO A 127 7.97 -16.05 -1.33
N GLY A 128 8.53 -16.78 -0.37
CA GLY A 128 9.91 -17.23 -0.37
C GLY A 128 10.05 -18.63 -0.99
N ALA A 129 11.09 -19.34 -0.58
CA ALA A 129 11.31 -20.73 -0.99
C ALA A 129 10.11 -21.62 -0.61
N PHE A 130 9.78 -22.58 -1.48
CA PHE A 130 8.69 -23.54 -1.30
C PHE A 130 7.27 -22.91 -1.17
N GLY A 131 7.09 -21.66 -1.60
CA GLY A 131 5.78 -21.00 -1.60
C GLY A 131 5.33 -20.48 -0.22
N ILE A 132 6.20 -20.54 0.80
CA ILE A 132 5.91 -20.01 2.13
C ILE A 132 6.06 -18.48 2.09
N TYR A 133 5.02 -17.76 2.50
CA TYR A 133 5.09 -16.30 2.59
C TYR A 133 6.02 -15.86 3.72
N SER A 134 6.98 -15.01 3.39
CA SER A 134 7.87 -14.32 4.34
C SER A 134 7.51 -12.84 4.43
N THR A 135 7.57 -12.28 5.63
CA THR A 135 7.44 -10.84 5.85
C THR A 135 8.68 -10.13 5.32
N VAL A 136 8.47 -9.22 4.38
CA VAL A 136 9.49 -8.34 3.79
C VAL A 136 9.60 -7.03 4.56
N ASP A 137 8.47 -6.47 4.96
CA ASP A 137 8.40 -5.23 5.73
C ASP A 137 7.18 -5.24 6.66
N GLU A 138 7.25 -4.44 7.72
CA GLU A 138 6.17 -4.28 8.69
C GLU A 138 5.91 -2.80 8.92
N ILE A 139 4.70 -2.35 8.60
CA ILE A 139 4.23 -1.00 8.91
C ILE A 139 3.29 -1.10 10.10
N ARG A 140 3.58 -0.37 11.17
CA ARG A 140 2.63 -0.19 12.27
C ARG A 140 2.00 1.18 12.16
N ILE A 141 0.68 1.26 12.31
CA ILE A 141 -0.04 2.53 12.43
C ILE A 141 -0.52 2.59 13.87
N TYR A 142 0.06 3.50 14.67
CA TYR A 142 -0.32 3.68 16.06
C TYR A 142 -1.61 4.48 16.19
N LYS A 143 -2.32 4.28 17.31
CA LYS A 143 -3.64 4.85 17.59
C LYS A 143 -3.65 6.38 17.55
N ASP A 144 -2.59 7.03 17.98
CA ASP A 144 -2.40 8.48 17.88
C ASP A 144 -2.32 9.01 16.43
N LYS A 145 -2.06 8.12 15.47
CA LYS A 145 -2.05 8.39 14.03
C LYS A 145 -3.33 8.01 13.30
N PHE A 146 -4.30 7.37 13.97
CA PHE A 146 -5.54 6.97 13.30
C PHE A 146 -6.30 8.14 12.67
N ALA A 147 -6.31 9.30 13.33
CA ALA A 147 -6.95 10.51 12.79
C ALA A 147 -6.30 11.01 11.49
N ASP A 148 -4.99 10.79 11.30
CA ASP A 148 -4.27 11.21 10.08
C ASP A 148 -4.66 10.36 8.87
N TYR A 149 -5.03 9.09 9.11
CA TYR A 149 -5.42 8.12 8.10
C TYR A 149 -6.93 7.92 7.98
N ASP A 150 -7.73 8.61 8.78
CA ASP A 150 -9.18 8.43 8.76
C ASP A 150 -9.80 8.95 7.45
N GLY A 151 -10.63 8.12 6.81
CA GLY A 151 -11.22 8.41 5.51
C GLY A 151 -10.19 8.49 4.37
N THR A 152 -9.04 7.82 4.50
CA THR A 152 -8.02 7.79 3.45
C THR A 152 -8.06 6.50 2.62
N THR A 153 -7.55 6.59 1.40
CA THR A 153 -7.12 5.42 0.62
C THR A 153 -5.60 5.34 0.63
N PHE A 154 -5.09 4.18 0.96
CA PHE A 154 -3.68 3.82 0.96
C PHE A 154 -3.43 2.75 -0.10
N VAL A 155 -2.58 3.07 -1.07
CA VAL A 155 -2.21 2.19 -2.18
C VAL A 155 -0.76 1.76 -2.02
N VAL A 156 -0.54 0.45 -2.04
CA VAL A 156 0.77 -0.20 -2.04
C VAL A 156 1.02 -0.68 -3.46
N TYR A 157 1.91 -0.03 -4.18
CA TYR A 157 2.41 -0.49 -5.47
C TYR A 157 3.65 -1.34 -5.25
N TRP A 158 3.56 -2.63 -5.55
CA TRP A 158 4.66 -3.57 -5.33
C TRP A 158 5.19 -4.07 -6.67
N GLN A 159 6.43 -3.70 -6.99
CA GLN A 159 7.14 -4.14 -8.19
C GLN A 159 7.43 -5.64 -8.12
N ASN A 160 7.49 -6.30 -9.27
CA ASN A 160 7.89 -7.71 -9.30
C ASN A 160 9.40 -7.90 -9.10
N ASP A 161 10.19 -6.94 -9.55
CA ASP A 161 11.65 -6.96 -9.59
C ASP A 161 12.25 -5.56 -9.35
N THR A 162 13.57 -5.43 -9.58
CA THR A 162 14.32 -4.18 -9.41
C THR A 162 14.26 -3.24 -10.63
N SER A 163 13.39 -3.50 -11.62
CA SER A 163 13.24 -2.68 -12.84
C SER A 163 12.87 -1.24 -12.54
N GLY A 164 12.26 -0.98 -11.39
CA GLY A 164 11.76 0.34 -11.06
C GLY A 164 10.48 0.71 -11.82
N TYR A 165 9.66 -0.26 -12.23
CA TYR A 165 8.43 -0.01 -13.01
C TYR A 165 7.55 1.10 -12.42
N PHE A 166 7.28 1.06 -11.11
CA PHE A 166 6.51 2.09 -10.40
C PHE A 166 7.31 3.36 -10.03
N ASN A 167 8.57 3.50 -10.45
CA ASN A 167 9.28 4.78 -10.35
C ASN A 167 8.72 5.81 -11.34
N ASN A 168 8.09 5.35 -12.42
CA ASN A 168 7.34 6.22 -13.33
C ASN A 168 5.88 6.33 -12.86
N ILE A 169 5.45 7.54 -12.50
CA ILE A 169 4.08 7.79 -12.05
C ILE A 169 3.03 7.51 -13.13
N ASN A 170 3.39 7.56 -14.41
CA ASN A 170 2.47 7.22 -15.51
C ASN A 170 2.13 5.73 -15.55
N ASN A 171 2.88 4.89 -14.85
CA ASN A 171 2.57 3.46 -14.71
C ASN A 171 1.62 3.19 -13.53
N TRP A 172 1.27 4.22 -12.76
CA TRP A 172 0.33 4.10 -11.65
C TRP A 172 -1.10 4.07 -12.22
N VAL A 173 -2.00 3.37 -11.54
CA VAL A 173 -3.40 3.27 -11.92
C VAL A 173 -4.21 4.03 -10.88
N SER A 174 -5.17 4.83 -11.32
CA SER A 174 -6.05 5.51 -10.38
C SER A 174 -7.00 4.49 -9.73
N PRO A 175 -7.41 4.66 -8.46
CA PRO A 175 -8.40 3.76 -7.87
C PRO A 175 -9.80 3.79 -8.52
N ALA A 176 -10.07 4.71 -9.45
CA ALA A 176 -11.27 4.69 -10.28
C ALA A 176 -11.14 3.73 -11.49
N ASP A 177 -9.91 3.43 -11.90
CA ASP A 177 -9.57 2.52 -13.01
C ASP A 177 -9.23 1.10 -12.54
N MET A 178 -9.42 0.84 -11.24
CA MET A 178 -9.33 -0.47 -10.59
C MET A 178 -10.72 -1.11 -10.57
#